data_AF-A0A838DJ14-F1
#
_entry.id   AF-A0A838DJ14-F1
#
_cell.length_a   1.000
_cell.length_b   1.000
_cell.length_c   1.000
_cell.angle_alpha   90.00
_cell.angle_beta   90.00
_cell.angle_gamma   90.00
#
_symmetry.space_group_name_H-M   'P 1'
#
loop_
_entity.id
_entity.type
_entity.pdbx_description
1 polymer ?
#
loop_
_entity_poly.entity_id
_entity_poly.type
_entity_poly.pdbx_seq_one_letter_code
_entity_poly.pdbx_strand_id
1 'polypeptide(L)'
;DGKYDPAAAALAKLSTEAKGQQPLLNWVRLHRGLAALLQGKTTPAREAFQEVERSGNFSDAQKDAALAQFFTDTARVLAAAGPARASVTADLDLKGAQAFAAFLYGIKNWQLGEFNEAAPLFERFQAAAPAGELAWINDYKPLAQKFLADHRLYSEWKKEPQRFNSPAELRAAIGKLRELEGKLQTRSALADAVKEEARKLTAHVAEREKAEKAARDAETKKLVEQESPILAAALEAARKKSAVYDFAGSLAIIDGAAVTQASLKEAKAAERKKAEWLAQWKTQLISDLQRVGVAGAITDLLGTTYSGAAGATESRIVLRSQYGTAELEWTKLSPATLLALSTSFFRGAEGAALADRQWLSAAFAHAAGQQDRARELADEAAKGKPQYRDDRALLGLPR
;
A
#
# COMPACT_ATOMS: atom_id res chain seq x y z
N ASP A 1 -45.03 -5.14 3.13
CA ASP A 1 -44.18 -6.33 2.86
C ASP A 1 -43.05 -6.14 1.83
N GLY A 2 -42.75 -4.93 1.35
CA GLY A 2 -41.60 -4.73 0.43
C GLY A 2 -41.74 -5.39 -0.96
N LYS A 3 -42.90 -6.01 -1.26
CA LYS A 3 -43.23 -6.63 -2.54
C LYS A 3 -43.69 -5.58 -3.56
N TYR A 4 -42.81 -4.63 -3.89
CA TYR A 4 -43.17 -3.52 -4.75
C TYR A 4 -43.40 -3.95 -6.21
N ASP A 5 -42.65 -4.91 -6.74
CA ASP A 5 -42.83 -5.36 -8.14
C ASP A 5 -44.21 -6.01 -8.37
N PRO A 6 -44.66 -6.96 -7.51
CA PRO A 6 -46.03 -7.47 -7.59
C PRO A 6 -47.09 -6.37 -7.41
N ALA A 7 -46.86 -5.41 -6.51
CA ALA A 7 -47.78 -4.30 -6.30
C ALA A 7 -47.89 -3.42 -7.56
N ALA A 8 -46.76 -3.08 -8.19
CA ALA A 8 -46.76 -2.30 -9.43
C ALA A 8 -47.50 -3.02 -10.57
N ALA A 9 -47.32 -4.34 -10.72
CA ALA A 9 -48.02 -5.14 -11.71
C ALA A 9 -49.54 -5.19 -11.45
N ALA A 10 -49.94 -5.39 -10.19
CA ALA A 10 -51.35 -5.39 -9.81
C ALA A 10 -52.01 -4.02 -10.05
N LEU A 11 -51.32 -2.92 -9.71
CA LEU A 11 -51.80 -1.56 -9.92
C LEU A 11 -51.88 -1.20 -11.42
N ALA A 12 -50.97 -1.70 -12.25
CA ALA A 12 -51.07 -1.54 -13.70
C ALA A 12 -52.32 -2.23 -14.27
N LYS A 13 -52.62 -3.45 -13.80
CA LYS A 13 -53.84 -4.18 -14.19
C LYS A 13 -55.11 -3.44 -13.73
N LEU A 14 -55.15 -3.03 -12.46
CA LEU A 14 -56.26 -2.25 -11.90
C LEU A 14 -56.47 -0.92 -12.63
N SER A 15 -55.40 -0.29 -13.12
CA SER A 15 -55.52 0.96 -13.87
C SER A 15 -56.26 0.79 -15.20
N THR A 16 -56.24 -0.43 -15.76
CA THR A 16 -57.00 -0.77 -16.98
C THR A 16 -58.45 -1.07 -16.65
N GLU A 17 -58.69 -1.81 -15.56
CA GLU A 17 -60.04 -2.18 -15.09
C GLU A 17 -60.84 -0.97 -14.58
N ALA A 18 -60.18 -0.03 -13.90
CA ALA A 18 -60.80 1.20 -13.37
C ALA A 18 -61.01 2.30 -14.43
N LYS A 19 -60.78 2.02 -15.72
CA LYS A 19 -60.91 3.04 -16.79
C LYS A 19 -62.32 3.62 -16.80
N GLY A 20 -62.41 4.95 -16.70
CA GLY A 20 -63.69 5.67 -16.63
C GLY A 20 -64.34 5.70 -15.24
N GLN A 21 -63.73 5.09 -14.23
CA GLN A 21 -64.25 5.08 -12.85
C GLN A 21 -63.46 6.06 -11.99
N GLN A 22 -63.94 7.31 -11.90
CA GLN A 22 -63.34 8.32 -11.03
C GLN A 22 -64.05 8.36 -9.66
N PRO A 23 -63.33 8.65 -8.55
CA PRO A 23 -61.89 8.97 -8.45
C PRO A 23 -60.95 7.75 -8.39
N LEU A 24 -61.48 6.52 -8.49
CA LEU A 24 -60.72 5.27 -8.30
C LEU A 24 -59.51 5.18 -9.24
N LEU A 25 -59.67 5.52 -10.52
CA LEU A 25 -58.57 5.49 -11.49
C LEU A 25 -57.38 6.37 -11.08
N ASN A 26 -57.65 7.58 -10.59
CA ASN A 26 -56.59 8.50 -10.16
C ASN A 26 -55.87 7.97 -8.91
N TRP A 27 -56.59 7.36 -7.97
CA TRP A 27 -55.98 6.67 -6.83
C TRP A 27 -55.07 5.53 -7.28
N VAL A 28 -55.53 4.67 -8.19
CA VAL A 28 -54.75 3.54 -8.70
C VAL A 28 -53.46 4.03 -9.37
N ARG A 29 -53.54 5.10 -10.18
CA ARG A 29 -52.36 5.69 -10.84
C ARG A 29 -51.37 6.32 -9.87
N LEU A 30 -51.83 7.05 -8.85
CA LEU A 30 -50.95 7.57 -7.79
C LEU A 30 -50.19 6.43 -7.10
N HIS A 31 -50.89 5.36 -6.75
CA HIS A 31 -50.29 4.18 -6.13
C HIS A 31 -49.30 3.48 -7.06
N ARG A 32 -49.60 3.42 -8.36
CA ARG A 32 -48.67 2.87 -9.38
C ARG A 32 -47.37 3.67 -9.41
N GLY A 33 -47.47 5.00 -9.38
CA GLY A 33 -46.32 5.89 -9.32
C GLY A 33 -45.52 5.72 -8.01
N LEU A 34 -46.20 5.61 -6.87
CA LEU A 34 -45.56 5.33 -5.58
C LEU A 34 -44.81 3.99 -5.59
N ALA A 35 -45.42 2.91 -6.09
CA ALA A 35 -44.78 1.61 -6.17
C ALA A 35 -43.49 1.66 -7.01
N ALA A 36 -43.52 2.40 -8.14
CA ALA A 36 -42.33 2.63 -8.95
C ALA A 36 -41.26 3.45 -8.21
N LEU A 37 -41.63 4.52 -7.49
CA LEU A 37 -40.68 5.28 -6.68
C LEU A 37 -40.04 4.43 -5.57
N LEU A 38 -40.82 3.57 -4.89
CA LEU A 38 -40.30 2.69 -3.84
C LEU A 38 -39.31 1.63 -4.37
N GLN A 39 -39.32 1.38 -5.68
CA GLN A 39 -38.34 0.56 -6.38
C GLN A 39 -37.13 1.37 -6.91
N GLY A 40 -37.11 2.69 -6.70
CA GLY A 40 -36.13 3.58 -7.32
C GLY A 40 -36.35 3.83 -8.81
N LYS A 41 -37.47 3.40 -9.39
CA LYS A 41 -37.81 3.58 -10.81
C LYS A 41 -38.47 4.95 -11.04
N THR A 42 -37.66 6.00 -11.06
CA THR A 42 -38.12 7.40 -11.17
C THR A 42 -38.81 7.74 -12.49
N THR A 43 -38.35 7.18 -13.62
CA THR A 43 -38.98 7.41 -14.94
C THR A 43 -40.38 6.79 -15.03
N PRO A 44 -40.59 5.48 -14.76
CA PRO A 44 -41.94 4.90 -14.72
C PRO A 44 -42.88 5.56 -13.71
N ALA A 45 -42.33 6.01 -12.57
CA ALA A 45 -43.11 6.75 -11.59
C ALA A 45 -43.64 8.08 -12.18
N ARG A 46 -42.75 8.85 -12.82
CA ARG A 46 -43.09 10.12 -13.47
C ARG A 46 -44.18 9.95 -14.52
N GLU A 47 -44.10 8.92 -15.34
CA GLU A 47 -45.11 8.61 -16.36
C GLU A 47 -46.49 8.34 -15.74
N ALA A 48 -46.54 7.58 -14.63
CA ALA A 48 -47.80 7.34 -13.92
C ALA A 48 -48.41 8.63 -13.36
N PHE A 49 -47.60 9.54 -12.83
CA PHE A 49 -48.07 10.84 -12.35
C PHE A 49 -48.52 11.75 -13.50
N GLN A 50 -47.81 11.75 -14.64
CA GLN A 50 -48.24 12.47 -15.84
C GLN A 50 -49.59 12.01 -16.38
N GLU A 51 -49.94 10.73 -16.24
CA GLU A 51 -51.28 10.25 -16.61
C GLU A 51 -52.39 10.85 -15.74
N VAL A 52 -52.14 11.05 -14.44
CA VAL A 52 -53.08 11.74 -13.55
C VAL A 52 -53.18 13.20 -13.93
N GLU A 53 -52.04 13.88 -14.15
CA GLU A 53 -52.00 15.28 -14.56
C GLU A 53 -52.76 15.50 -15.89
N ARG A 54 -52.52 14.66 -16.90
CA ARG A 54 -53.20 14.73 -18.21
C ARG A 54 -54.70 14.45 -18.13
N SER A 55 -55.14 13.68 -17.14
CA SER A 55 -56.57 13.42 -16.94
C SER A 55 -57.33 14.64 -16.43
N GLY A 56 -56.62 15.65 -15.91
CA GLY A 56 -57.19 16.92 -15.50
C GLY A 56 -58.17 16.80 -14.34
N ASN A 57 -59.07 17.78 -14.24
CA ASN A 57 -60.13 17.78 -13.23
C ASN A 57 -61.11 16.63 -13.49
N PHE A 58 -61.37 15.78 -12.49
CA PHE A 58 -62.22 14.60 -12.68
C PHE A 58 -63.70 14.85 -12.38
N SER A 59 -64.04 15.95 -11.68
CA SER A 59 -65.40 16.32 -11.29
C SER A 59 -65.48 17.82 -11.05
N ASP A 60 -66.54 18.48 -11.56
CA ASP A 60 -66.83 19.89 -11.28
C ASP A 60 -67.80 20.06 -10.09
N ALA A 61 -68.19 18.95 -9.44
CA ALA A 61 -69.06 19.01 -8.28
C ALA A 61 -68.32 19.60 -7.07
N GLN A 62 -68.94 20.55 -6.37
CA GLN A 62 -68.34 21.22 -5.21
C GLN A 62 -67.86 20.25 -4.12
N LYS A 63 -68.56 19.13 -3.92
CA LYS A 63 -68.20 18.07 -2.96
C LYS A 63 -66.89 17.34 -3.31
N ASP A 64 -66.53 17.30 -4.58
CA ASP A 64 -65.34 16.59 -5.09
C ASP A 64 -64.16 17.54 -5.35
N ALA A 65 -64.39 18.86 -5.33
CA ALA A 65 -63.43 19.89 -5.72
C ALA A 65 -62.09 19.76 -4.99
N ALA A 66 -62.11 19.52 -3.67
CA ALA A 66 -60.89 19.36 -2.89
C ALA A 66 -60.07 18.12 -3.30
N LEU A 67 -60.75 17.01 -3.58
CA LEU A 67 -60.11 15.76 -3.99
C LEU A 67 -59.57 15.88 -5.43
N ALA A 68 -60.29 16.55 -6.31
CA ALA A 68 -59.86 16.76 -7.69
C ALA A 68 -58.66 17.71 -7.81
N GLN A 69 -58.65 18.77 -7.00
CA GLN A 69 -57.50 19.66 -6.86
C GLN A 69 -56.29 18.91 -6.28
N PHE A 70 -56.48 18.08 -5.26
CA PHE A 70 -55.43 17.23 -4.70
C PHE A 70 -54.73 16.39 -5.77
N PHE A 71 -55.49 15.68 -6.62
CA PHE A 71 -54.89 14.83 -7.64
C PHE A 71 -54.07 15.63 -8.65
N THR A 72 -54.60 16.74 -9.15
CA THR A 72 -53.95 17.55 -10.19
C THR A 72 -52.67 18.21 -9.67
N ASP A 73 -52.72 18.83 -8.48
CA ASP A 73 -51.55 19.46 -7.87
C ASP A 73 -50.47 18.44 -7.51
N THR A 74 -50.87 17.33 -6.87
CA THR A 74 -49.95 16.26 -6.46
C THR A 74 -49.28 15.63 -7.67
N ALA A 75 -50.04 15.34 -8.72
CA ALA A 75 -49.53 14.78 -9.96
C ALA A 75 -48.53 15.72 -10.65
N ARG A 76 -48.84 17.01 -10.75
CA ARG A 76 -47.94 18.02 -11.34
C ARG A 76 -46.60 18.07 -10.60
N VAL A 77 -46.64 18.11 -9.27
CA VAL A 77 -45.43 18.15 -8.45
C VAL A 77 -44.63 16.86 -8.60
N LEU A 78 -45.28 15.70 -8.62
CA LEU A 78 -44.59 14.41 -8.74
C LEU A 78 -44.05 14.16 -10.17
N ALA A 79 -44.74 14.65 -11.19
CA ALA A 79 -44.34 14.56 -12.60
C ALA A 79 -43.15 15.47 -12.93
N ALA A 80 -42.93 16.55 -12.17
CA ALA A 80 -41.80 17.44 -12.37
C ALA A 80 -40.45 16.73 -12.20
N ALA A 81 -39.40 17.22 -12.87
CA ALA A 81 -38.07 16.60 -12.82
C ALA A 81 -37.36 16.78 -11.47
N GLY A 82 -37.46 17.98 -10.86
CA GLY A 82 -36.80 18.32 -9.60
C GLY A 82 -37.59 17.95 -8.35
N PRO A 83 -37.01 18.15 -7.16
CA PRO A 83 -37.65 17.81 -5.88
C PRO A 83 -38.89 18.66 -5.62
N ALA A 84 -39.78 18.13 -4.76
CA ALA A 84 -40.86 18.90 -4.18
C ALA A 84 -40.26 19.98 -3.26
N ARG A 85 -40.48 21.25 -3.63
CA ARG A 85 -39.92 22.42 -2.93
C ARG A 85 -40.74 22.75 -1.69
N ALA A 86 -40.08 23.31 -0.68
CA ALA A 86 -40.71 23.74 0.56
C ALA A 86 -41.93 24.67 0.36
N SER A 87 -41.88 25.56 -0.64
CA SER A 87 -42.98 26.48 -0.95
C SER A 87 -44.29 25.77 -1.34
N VAL A 88 -44.20 24.55 -1.88
CA VAL A 88 -45.36 23.75 -2.29
C VAL A 88 -45.83 22.84 -1.16
N THR A 89 -44.94 22.50 -0.23
CA THR A 89 -45.22 21.55 0.84
C THR A 89 -45.55 22.21 2.17
N ALA A 90 -45.28 23.51 2.33
CA ALA A 90 -45.51 24.28 3.54
C ALA A 90 -46.96 24.19 4.04
N ASP A 91 -47.93 24.37 3.14
CA ASP A 91 -49.35 24.57 3.49
C ASP A 91 -50.24 23.34 3.24
N LEU A 92 -49.65 22.14 3.19
CA LEU A 92 -50.42 20.90 3.01
C LEU A 92 -51.42 20.68 4.15
N ASP A 93 -52.68 20.42 3.81
CA ASP A 93 -53.73 19.98 4.72
C ASP A 93 -53.52 18.51 5.14
N LEU A 94 -52.98 18.34 6.33
CA LEU A 94 -52.65 17.02 6.89
C LEU A 94 -53.86 16.29 7.50
N LYS A 95 -55.07 16.85 7.41
CA LYS A 95 -56.32 16.19 7.84
C LYS A 95 -57.06 15.49 6.69
N GLY A 96 -56.72 15.83 5.44
CA GLY A 96 -57.35 15.30 4.23
C GLY A 96 -56.41 14.49 3.34
N ALA A 97 -56.72 14.44 2.04
CA ALA A 97 -55.95 13.67 1.05
C ALA A 97 -54.50 14.17 0.90
N GLN A 98 -54.25 15.46 1.16
CA GLN A 98 -52.92 16.06 1.10
C GLN A 98 -51.93 15.50 2.15
N ALA A 99 -52.42 14.80 3.18
CA ALA A 99 -51.56 13.96 4.02
C ALA A 99 -50.75 12.96 3.18
N PHE A 100 -51.37 12.32 2.18
CA PHE A 100 -50.69 11.39 1.29
C PHE A 100 -49.69 12.08 0.36
N ALA A 101 -49.96 13.33 -0.04
CA ALA A 101 -49.00 14.12 -0.82
C ALA A 101 -47.68 14.31 -0.07
N ALA A 102 -47.72 14.60 1.25
CA ALA A 102 -46.50 14.71 2.06
C ALA A 102 -45.64 13.44 1.99
N PHE A 103 -46.26 12.26 2.08
CA PHE A 103 -45.57 10.98 1.91
C PHE A 103 -44.98 10.82 0.50
N LEU A 104 -45.78 11.03 -0.55
CA LEU A 104 -45.35 10.89 -1.94
C LEU A 104 -44.18 11.81 -2.28
N TYR A 105 -44.24 13.07 -1.84
CA TYR A 105 -43.17 14.06 -2.01
C TYR A 105 -41.91 13.66 -1.25
N GLY A 106 -42.04 13.14 -0.04
CA GLY A 106 -40.92 12.61 0.73
C GLY A 106 -40.19 11.49 -0.03
N ILE A 107 -40.94 10.50 -0.54
CA ILE A 107 -40.36 9.42 -1.34
C ILE A 107 -39.69 9.97 -2.61
N LYS A 108 -40.33 10.92 -3.30
CA LYS A 108 -39.73 11.55 -4.48
C LYS A 108 -38.39 12.22 -4.15
N ASN A 109 -38.35 13.09 -3.14
CA ASN A 109 -37.13 13.79 -2.74
C ASN A 109 -36.05 12.78 -2.32
N TRP A 110 -36.44 11.72 -1.61
CA TRP A 110 -35.53 10.64 -1.23
C TRP A 110 -34.89 9.96 -2.43
N GLN A 111 -35.68 9.60 -3.45
CA GLN A 111 -35.13 8.97 -4.67
C GLN A 111 -34.26 9.91 -5.50
N LEU A 112 -34.37 11.22 -5.30
CA LEU A 112 -33.49 12.22 -5.91
C LEU A 112 -32.22 12.49 -5.09
N GLY A 113 -32.05 11.84 -3.93
CA GLY A 113 -30.89 12.04 -3.05
C GLY A 113 -31.04 13.22 -2.08
N GLU A 114 -32.19 13.91 -2.09
CA GLU A 114 -32.50 15.07 -1.24
C GLU A 114 -33.01 14.57 0.14
N PHE A 115 -32.16 13.85 0.86
CA PHE A 115 -32.54 13.13 2.08
C PHE A 115 -32.94 14.08 3.22
N ASN A 116 -32.29 15.25 3.32
CA ASN A 116 -32.58 16.25 4.35
C ASN A 116 -33.89 16.99 4.10
N GLU A 117 -34.29 17.10 2.84
CA GLU A 117 -35.53 17.71 2.37
C GLU A 117 -36.68 16.70 2.42
N ALA A 118 -36.38 15.40 2.29
CA ALA A 118 -37.34 14.31 2.41
C ALA A 118 -37.75 14.04 3.86
N ALA A 119 -36.81 14.09 4.81
CA ALA A 119 -37.07 13.76 6.21
C ALA A 119 -38.21 14.58 6.85
N PRO A 120 -38.25 15.93 6.74
CA PRO A 120 -39.36 16.73 7.27
C PRO A 120 -40.71 16.37 6.65
N LEU A 121 -40.75 15.92 5.40
CA LEU A 121 -41.99 15.48 4.75
C LEU A 121 -42.51 14.17 5.35
N PHE A 122 -41.61 13.24 5.67
CA PHE A 122 -41.97 12.02 6.39
C PHE A 122 -42.42 12.33 7.83
N GLU A 123 -41.78 13.26 8.53
CA GLU A 123 -42.19 13.69 9.88
C GLU A 123 -43.59 14.29 9.87
N ARG A 124 -43.87 15.20 8.92
CA ARG A 124 -45.22 15.76 8.71
C ARG A 124 -46.24 14.66 8.43
N PHE A 125 -45.89 13.69 7.60
CA PHE A 125 -46.75 12.55 7.32
C PHE A 125 -47.03 11.68 8.56
N GLN A 126 -46.04 11.48 9.44
CA GLN A 126 -46.27 10.76 10.70
C GLN A 126 -47.25 11.48 11.61
N ALA A 127 -47.14 12.81 11.68
CA ALA A 127 -48.00 13.66 12.49
C ALA A 127 -49.41 13.82 11.91
N ALA A 128 -49.60 13.59 10.61
CA ALA A 128 -50.89 13.64 9.95
C ALA A 128 -51.87 12.59 10.51
N ALA A 129 -53.15 12.91 10.56
CA ALA A 129 -54.19 12.00 11.07
C ALA A 129 -55.45 12.09 10.21
N PRO A 130 -55.38 11.72 8.91
CA PRO A 130 -56.56 11.64 8.08
C PRO A 130 -57.56 10.63 8.67
N ALA A 131 -58.84 10.98 8.62
CA ALA A 131 -59.94 10.22 9.21
C ALA A 131 -61.02 9.89 8.15
N GLY A 132 -62.05 9.15 8.56
CA GLY A 132 -63.17 8.78 7.67
C GLY A 132 -62.70 7.90 6.51
N GLU A 133 -63.19 8.19 5.30
CA GLU A 133 -62.87 7.44 4.07
C GLU A 133 -61.39 7.48 3.67
N LEU A 134 -60.61 8.40 4.27
CA LEU A 134 -59.18 8.56 4.02
C LEU A 134 -58.30 7.97 5.13
N ALA A 135 -58.89 7.28 6.11
CA ALA A 135 -58.15 6.69 7.23
C ALA A 135 -57.09 5.67 6.79
N TRP A 136 -57.28 5.01 5.64
CA TRP A 136 -56.32 4.06 5.04
C TRP A 136 -54.96 4.70 4.73
N ILE A 137 -54.88 6.02 4.55
CA ILE A 137 -53.60 6.72 4.33
C ILE A 137 -52.64 6.44 5.50
N ASN A 138 -53.15 6.27 6.72
CA ASN A 138 -52.35 5.96 7.90
C ASN A 138 -51.59 4.63 7.79
N ASP A 139 -52.02 3.71 6.91
CA ASP A 139 -51.38 2.40 6.73
C ASP A 139 -49.98 2.50 6.11
N TYR A 140 -49.62 3.66 5.52
CA TYR A 140 -48.28 3.94 5.00
C TYR A 140 -47.30 4.44 6.08
N LYS A 141 -47.77 4.79 7.28
CA LYS A 141 -46.91 5.31 8.35
C LYS A 141 -45.73 4.39 8.70
N PRO A 142 -45.90 3.05 8.81
CA PRO A 142 -44.77 2.16 9.07
C PRO A 142 -43.68 2.25 7.99
N LEU A 143 -44.03 2.58 6.74
CA LEU A 143 -43.05 2.75 5.67
C LEU A 143 -42.27 4.06 5.84
N ALA A 144 -42.94 5.17 6.14
CA ALA A 144 -42.28 6.44 6.46
C ALA A 144 -41.35 6.34 7.69
N GLN A 145 -41.69 5.51 8.68
CA GLN A 145 -40.82 5.28 9.85
C GLN A 145 -39.47 4.70 9.45
N LYS A 146 -39.44 3.79 8.46
CA LYS A 146 -38.21 3.18 7.97
C LYS A 146 -37.28 4.22 7.32
N PHE A 147 -37.84 5.10 6.49
CA PHE A 147 -37.08 6.19 5.88
C PHE A 147 -36.52 7.16 6.93
N LEU A 148 -37.29 7.49 7.97
CA LEU A 148 -36.82 8.31 9.08
C LEU A 148 -35.72 7.62 9.89
N ALA A 149 -35.84 6.31 10.14
CA ALA A 149 -34.79 5.54 10.82
C ALA A 149 -33.48 5.56 10.03
N ASP A 150 -33.56 5.34 8.71
CA ASP A 150 -32.42 5.38 7.79
C ASP A 150 -31.78 6.78 7.74
N HIS A 151 -32.59 7.84 7.68
CA HIS A 151 -32.11 9.22 7.69
C HIS A 151 -31.34 9.57 8.96
N ARG A 152 -31.80 9.09 10.12
CA ARG A 152 -31.12 9.31 11.41
C ARG A 152 -29.73 8.71 11.40
N LEU A 153 -29.59 7.45 10.98
CA LEU A 153 -28.30 6.77 10.87
C LEU A 153 -27.35 7.52 9.94
N TYR A 154 -27.84 7.95 8.77
CA TYR A 154 -27.03 8.70 7.81
C TYR A 154 -26.63 10.09 8.31
N SER A 155 -27.54 10.78 8.99
CA SER A 155 -27.27 12.09 9.57
C SER A 155 -26.23 12.03 10.69
N GLU A 156 -26.24 10.96 11.50
CA GLU A 156 -25.21 10.72 12.51
C GLU A 156 -23.84 10.52 11.87
N TRP A 157 -23.76 9.69 10.82
CA TRP A 157 -22.54 9.53 10.03
C TRP A 157 -22.00 10.87 9.50
N LYS A 158 -22.89 11.70 8.93
CA LYS A 158 -22.49 13.00 8.36
C LYS A 158 -22.03 14.05 9.37
N LYS A 159 -22.31 13.86 10.67
CA LYS A 159 -21.78 14.73 11.74
C LYS A 159 -20.34 14.40 12.10
N GLU A 160 -19.87 13.19 11.80
CA GLU A 160 -18.48 12.82 12.06
C GLU A 160 -17.50 13.62 11.16
N PRO A 161 -16.26 13.88 11.61
CA PRO A 161 -15.26 14.53 10.78
C PRO A 161 -15.00 13.76 9.47
N GLN A 162 -15.35 14.38 8.34
CA GLN A 162 -15.17 13.80 7.00
C GLN A 162 -13.80 14.12 6.39
N ARG A 163 -12.81 14.48 7.23
CA ARG A 163 -11.44 14.77 6.81
C ARG A 163 -10.54 13.65 7.31
N PHE A 164 -10.04 12.84 6.39
CA PHE A 164 -9.20 11.68 6.69
C PHE A 164 -7.74 11.97 6.33
N ASN A 165 -6.87 11.91 7.33
CA ASN A 165 -5.46 12.27 7.22
C ASN A 165 -4.56 11.05 7.01
N SER A 166 -5.06 9.84 7.20
CA SER A 166 -4.29 8.60 7.02
C SER A 166 -5.10 7.51 6.29
N PRO A 167 -4.43 6.54 5.63
CA PRO A 167 -5.08 5.34 5.11
C PRO A 167 -5.85 4.55 6.17
N ALA A 168 -5.40 4.58 7.43
CA ALA A 168 -6.08 3.92 8.55
C ALA A 168 -7.44 4.59 8.88
N GLU A 169 -7.47 5.92 8.94
CA GLU A 169 -8.72 6.67 9.14
C GLU A 169 -9.72 6.43 8.01
N LEU A 170 -9.26 6.41 6.75
CA LEU A 170 -10.09 6.09 5.60
C LEU A 170 -10.68 4.67 5.68
N ARG A 171 -9.89 3.68 6.12
CA ARG A 171 -10.37 2.30 6.31
C ARG A 171 -11.41 2.19 7.42
N ALA A 172 -11.20 2.91 8.53
CA ALA A 172 -12.18 2.96 9.61
C ALA A 172 -13.51 3.57 9.13
N ALA A 173 -13.44 4.66 8.35
CA ALA A 173 -14.60 5.29 7.71
C ALA A 173 -15.35 4.34 6.77
N ILE A 174 -14.64 3.59 5.92
CA ILE A 174 -15.23 2.56 5.05
C ILE A 174 -15.93 1.47 5.88
N GLY A 175 -15.33 1.03 6.98
CA GLY A 175 -15.93 0.08 7.91
C GLY A 175 -17.27 0.58 8.45
N LYS A 176 -17.30 1.81 8.96
CA LYS A 176 -18.51 2.46 9.46
C LYS A 176 -19.60 2.60 8.39
N LEU A 177 -19.24 2.96 7.16
CA LEU A 177 -20.20 3.04 6.05
C LEU A 177 -20.81 1.67 5.71
N ARG A 178 -20.03 0.59 5.75
CA ARG A 178 -20.54 -0.78 5.54
C ARG A 178 -21.44 -1.24 6.68
N GLU A 179 -21.10 -0.90 7.91
CA GLU A 179 -21.97 -1.17 9.06
C GLU A 179 -23.29 -0.39 8.97
N LEU A 180 -23.22 0.88 8.55
CA LEU A 180 -24.39 1.71 8.31
C LEU A 180 -25.27 1.10 7.23
N GLU A 181 -24.69 0.71 6.10
CA GLU A 181 -25.40 0.03 5.00
C GLU A 181 -26.17 -1.21 5.51
N GLY A 182 -25.53 -2.03 6.35
CA GLY A 182 -26.16 -3.22 6.94
C GLY A 182 -27.31 -2.93 7.90
N LYS A 183 -27.39 -1.72 8.45
CA LYS A 183 -28.45 -1.27 9.38
C LYS A 183 -29.62 -0.58 8.67
N LEU A 184 -29.47 -0.21 7.40
CA LEU A 184 -30.55 0.45 6.64
C LEU A 184 -31.76 -0.48 6.48
N GLN A 185 -32.93 0.06 6.77
CA GLN A 185 -34.23 -0.61 6.70
C GLN A 185 -34.84 -0.53 5.29
N THR A 186 -34.37 0.41 4.46
CA THR A 186 -34.79 0.56 3.06
C THR A 186 -33.64 0.23 2.10
N ARG A 187 -33.97 -0.48 1.02
CA ARG A 187 -33.07 -0.69 -0.12
C ARG A 187 -33.37 0.36 -1.19
N SER A 188 -32.95 1.59 -0.94
CA SER A 188 -33.33 2.77 -1.71
C SER A 188 -32.10 3.62 -2.09
N ALA A 189 -32.33 4.80 -2.70
CA ALA A 189 -31.27 5.72 -3.11
C ALA A 189 -30.23 6.05 -2.02
N LEU A 190 -30.61 6.05 -0.74
CA LEU A 190 -29.66 6.23 0.36
C LEU A 190 -28.66 5.08 0.49
N ALA A 191 -29.10 3.84 0.34
CA ALA A 191 -28.22 2.67 0.37
C ALA A 191 -27.19 2.74 -0.76
N ASP A 192 -27.61 3.20 -1.95
CA ASP A 192 -26.71 3.41 -3.08
C ASP A 192 -25.74 4.57 -2.82
N ALA A 193 -26.20 5.68 -2.24
CA ALA A 193 -25.34 6.79 -1.86
C ALA A 193 -24.24 6.38 -0.84
N VAL A 194 -24.61 5.57 0.16
CA VAL A 194 -23.67 5.02 1.15
C VAL A 194 -22.63 4.10 0.50
N LYS A 195 -23.05 3.22 -0.41
CA LYS A 195 -22.13 2.36 -1.18
C LYS A 195 -21.17 3.17 -2.04
N GLU A 196 -21.67 4.19 -2.73
CA GLU A 196 -20.85 5.05 -3.57
C GLU A 196 -19.84 5.85 -2.75
N GLU A 197 -20.23 6.33 -1.57
CA GLU A 197 -19.31 6.99 -0.63
C GLU A 197 -18.20 6.03 -0.18
N ALA A 198 -18.55 4.79 0.18
CA ALA A 198 -17.57 3.76 0.55
C ALA A 198 -16.61 3.41 -0.61
N ARG A 199 -17.12 3.36 -1.85
CA ARG A 199 -16.30 3.15 -3.07
C ARG A 199 -15.31 4.29 -3.28
N LYS A 200 -15.76 5.55 -3.16
CA LYS A 200 -14.90 6.73 -3.27
C LYS A 200 -13.78 6.70 -2.23
N LEU A 201 -14.10 6.42 -0.97
CA LEU A 201 -13.07 6.31 0.09
C LEU A 201 -12.10 5.15 -0.18
N THR A 202 -12.58 4.03 -0.72
CA THR A 202 -11.72 2.89 -1.09
C THR A 202 -10.71 3.28 -2.18
N ALA A 203 -11.16 4.03 -3.20
CA ALA A 203 -10.26 4.56 -4.23
C ALA A 203 -9.23 5.54 -3.64
N HIS A 204 -9.63 6.40 -2.70
CA HIS A 204 -8.72 7.30 -2.00
C HIS A 204 -7.63 6.57 -1.19
N VAL A 205 -7.96 5.43 -0.58
CA VAL A 205 -6.96 4.57 0.10
C VAL A 205 -5.92 4.09 -0.91
N ALA A 206 -6.36 3.51 -2.03
CA ALA A 206 -5.46 2.96 -3.04
C ALA A 206 -4.51 4.03 -3.62
N GLU A 207 -5.02 5.22 -3.92
CA GLU A 207 -4.20 6.32 -4.45
C GLU A 207 -3.16 6.80 -3.43
N ARG A 208 -3.54 6.93 -2.15
CA ARG A 208 -2.57 7.33 -1.11
C ARG A 208 -1.50 6.29 -0.86
N GLU A 209 -1.86 5.01 -0.80
CA GLU A 209 -0.88 3.95 -0.58
C GLU A 209 0.11 3.84 -1.75
N LYS A 210 -0.38 4.02 -2.97
CA LYS A 210 0.48 4.10 -4.16
C LYS A 210 1.44 5.28 -4.08
N ALA A 211 0.95 6.46 -3.67
CA ALA A 211 1.78 7.65 -3.52
C ALA A 211 2.83 7.49 -2.40
N GLU A 212 2.44 6.95 -1.24
CA GLU A 212 3.35 6.68 -0.12
C GLU A 212 4.44 5.68 -0.50
N LYS A 213 4.07 4.59 -1.19
CA LYS A 213 5.06 3.63 -1.70
C LYS A 213 6.02 4.26 -2.69
N ALA A 214 5.50 5.01 -3.67
CA ALA A 214 6.33 5.70 -4.65
C ALA A 214 7.30 6.69 -4.00
N ALA A 215 6.87 7.41 -2.96
CA ALA A 215 7.72 8.32 -2.20
C ALA A 215 8.86 7.58 -1.48
N ARG A 216 8.56 6.46 -0.82
CA ARG A 216 9.58 5.62 -0.15
C ARG A 216 10.59 5.01 -1.14
N ASP A 217 10.09 4.53 -2.27
CA ASP A 217 10.94 3.95 -3.32
C ASP A 217 11.86 5.04 -3.92
N ALA A 218 11.33 6.25 -4.15
CA ALA A 218 12.11 7.39 -4.63
C ALA A 218 13.17 7.85 -3.61
N GLU A 219 12.82 7.89 -2.32
CA GLU A 219 13.77 8.21 -1.24
C GLU A 219 14.89 7.16 -1.14
N THR A 220 14.54 5.88 -1.20
CA THR A 220 15.51 4.77 -1.23
C THR A 220 16.46 4.91 -2.42
N LYS A 221 15.90 5.14 -3.62
CA LYS A 221 16.69 5.34 -4.83
C LYS A 221 17.65 6.54 -4.70
N LYS A 222 17.16 7.65 -4.17
CA LYS A 222 17.97 8.87 -3.94
C LYS A 222 19.13 8.59 -2.98
N LEU A 223 18.88 7.88 -1.88
CA LEU A 223 19.94 7.52 -0.94
C LEU A 223 20.97 6.59 -1.57
N VAL A 224 20.53 5.60 -2.37
CA VAL A 224 21.46 4.74 -3.13
C VAL A 224 22.29 5.55 -4.11
N GLU A 225 21.69 6.48 -4.88
CA GLU A 225 22.40 7.35 -5.82
C GLU A 225 23.43 8.25 -5.12
N GLN A 226 23.12 8.73 -3.91
CA GLN A 226 24.01 9.55 -3.09
C GLN A 226 25.16 8.76 -2.46
N GLU A 227 24.88 7.56 -1.95
CA GLU A 227 25.85 6.74 -1.20
C GLU A 227 26.72 5.85 -2.11
N SER A 228 26.24 5.45 -3.29
CA SER A 228 27.01 4.63 -4.24
C SER A 228 28.38 5.22 -4.61
N PRO A 229 28.51 6.52 -4.97
CA PRO A 229 29.82 7.09 -5.27
C PRO A 229 30.73 7.16 -4.04
N ILE A 230 30.18 7.31 -2.83
CA ILE A 230 30.96 7.31 -1.58
C ILE A 230 31.62 5.95 -1.38
N LEU A 231 30.83 4.87 -1.50
CA LEU A 231 31.37 3.51 -1.38
C LEU A 231 32.36 3.22 -2.52
N ALA A 232 32.04 3.58 -3.76
CA ALA A 232 32.93 3.37 -4.90
C ALA A 232 34.29 4.07 -4.73
N ALA A 233 34.30 5.33 -4.27
CA ALA A 233 35.52 6.08 -4.02
C ALA A 233 36.35 5.46 -2.89
N ALA A 234 35.70 4.99 -1.82
CA ALA A 234 36.38 4.29 -0.73
C ALA A 234 37.01 2.98 -1.21
N LEU A 235 36.30 2.19 -2.01
CA LEU A 235 36.83 0.94 -2.57
C LEU A 235 38.01 1.18 -3.52
N GLU A 236 37.97 2.23 -4.35
CA GLU A 236 39.11 2.61 -5.20
C GLU A 236 40.32 3.06 -4.37
N ALA A 237 40.12 3.87 -3.32
CA ALA A 237 41.20 4.27 -2.43
C ALA A 237 41.77 3.08 -1.65
N ALA A 238 40.92 2.14 -1.22
CA ALA A 238 41.33 0.90 -0.57
C ALA A 238 42.16 0.00 -1.50
N ARG A 239 41.76 -0.12 -2.78
CA ARG A 239 42.55 -0.86 -3.80
C ARG A 239 43.95 -0.27 -3.98
N LYS A 240 44.10 1.05 -4.00
CA LYS A 240 45.41 1.72 -4.07
C LYS A 240 46.30 1.39 -2.87
N LYS A 241 45.72 1.29 -1.66
CA LYS A 241 46.44 0.84 -0.46
C LYS A 241 46.84 -0.63 -0.55
N SER A 242 45.92 -1.50 -0.97
CA SER A 242 46.20 -2.92 -1.17
C SER A 242 47.31 -3.18 -2.19
N ALA A 243 47.41 -2.36 -3.26
CA ALA A 243 48.44 -2.50 -4.29
C ALA A 243 49.88 -2.28 -3.78
N VAL A 244 50.04 -1.56 -2.66
CA VAL A 244 51.34 -1.36 -1.98
C VAL A 244 51.46 -2.20 -0.70
N TYR A 245 50.62 -3.24 -0.57
CA TYR A 245 50.55 -4.13 0.59
C TYR A 245 50.17 -3.43 1.92
N ASP A 246 49.53 -2.25 1.86
CA ASP A 246 48.94 -1.56 3.03
C ASP A 246 47.50 -2.05 3.26
N PHE A 247 47.34 -3.31 3.67
CA PHE A 247 46.03 -3.91 3.87
C PHE A 247 45.29 -3.38 5.10
N ALA A 248 46.02 -2.98 6.14
CA ALA A 248 45.42 -2.33 7.30
C ALA A 248 44.84 -0.95 6.93
N GLY A 249 45.56 -0.15 6.13
CA GLY A 249 45.06 1.10 5.58
C GLY A 249 43.87 0.91 4.62
N SER A 250 43.90 -0.16 3.81
CA SER A 250 42.77 -0.55 2.95
C SER A 250 41.50 -0.84 3.76
N LEU A 251 41.61 -1.65 4.81
CA LEU A 251 40.49 -1.97 5.70
C LEU A 251 39.94 -0.71 6.40
N ALA A 252 40.81 0.18 6.90
CA ALA A 252 40.40 1.42 7.55
C ALA A 252 39.61 2.36 6.63
N ILE A 253 40.01 2.46 5.35
CA ILE A 253 39.29 3.26 4.35
C ILE A 253 37.88 2.69 4.11
N ILE A 254 37.75 1.37 3.98
CA ILE A 254 36.46 0.71 3.79
C ILE A 254 35.58 0.96 5.02
N ASP A 255 36.12 0.80 6.22
CA ASP A 255 35.39 1.03 7.48
C ASP A 255 34.88 2.48 7.60
N GLY A 256 35.65 3.46 7.12
CA GLY A 256 35.27 4.87 7.10
C GLY A 256 34.16 5.26 6.11
N ALA A 257 33.79 4.40 5.15
CA ALA A 257 32.74 4.72 4.18
C ALA A 257 31.34 4.75 4.84
N ALA A 258 30.72 5.93 4.92
CA ALA A 258 29.41 6.11 5.51
C ALA A 258 28.30 5.69 4.53
N VAL A 259 27.73 4.50 4.73
CA VAL A 259 26.59 3.98 3.97
C VAL A 259 25.50 3.49 4.91
N THR A 260 24.26 3.86 4.64
CA THR A 260 23.09 3.49 5.46
C THR A 260 22.22 2.45 4.77
N GLN A 261 22.17 2.48 3.44
CA GLN A 261 21.35 1.58 2.62
C GLN A 261 21.78 0.13 2.76
N ALA A 262 20.80 -0.78 2.93
CA ALA A 262 21.06 -2.20 3.20
C ALA A 262 21.91 -2.86 2.10
N SER A 263 21.56 -2.63 0.83
CA SER A 263 22.32 -3.16 -0.31
C SER A 263 23.77 -2.68 -0.34
N LEU A 264 24.03 -1.41 0.02
CA LEU A 264 25.37 -0.85 0.08
C LEU A 264 26.14 -1.32 1.32
N LYS A 265 25.47 -1.55 2.45
CA LYS A 265 26.07 -2.17 3.64
C LYS A 265 26.52 -3.60 3.37
N GLU A 266 25.71 -4.38 2.66
CA GLU A 266 26.08 -5.74 2.24
C GLU A 266 27.30 -5.73 1.32
N ALA A 267 27.30 -4.86 0.30
CA ALA A 267 28.45 -4.68 -0.59
C ALA A 267 29.71 -4.25 0.18
N LYS A 268 29.59 -3.27 1.09
CA LYS A 268 30.67 -2.83 1.97
C LYS A 268 31.18 -3.98 2.85
N ALA A 269 30.30 -4.78 3.45
CA ALA A 269 30.67 -5.87 4.34
C ALA A 269 31.46 -6.96 3.59
N ALA A 270 31.06 -7.31 2.36
CA ALA A 270 31.79 -8.27 1.53
C ALA A 270 33.22 -7.79 1.22
N GLU A 271 33.38 -6.53 0.79
CA GLU A 271 34.69 -5.96 0.49
C GLU A 271 35.56 -5.78 1.74
N ARG A 272 34.95 -5.37 2.86
CA ARG A 272 35.60 -5.30 4.17
C ARG A 272 36.15 -6.66 4.58
N LYS A 273 35.39 -7.74 4.39
CA LYS A 273 35.81 -9.09 4.76
C LYS A 273 37.05 -9.54 4.00
N LYS A 274 37.13 -9.23 2.70
CA LYS A 274 38.33 -9.48 1.89
C LYS A 274 39.54 -8.71 2.41
N ALA A 275 39.38 -7.42 2.68
CA ALA A 275 40.44 -6.58 3.22
C ALA A 275 40.92 -7.07 4.59
N GLU A 276 40.00 -7.55 5.44
CA GLU A 276 40.31 -8.16 6.73
C GLU A 276 41.18 -9.41 6.56
N TRP A 277 40.85 -10.33 5.64
CA TRP A 277 41.70 -11.50 5.38
C TRP A 277 43.09 -11.12 4.88
N LEU A 278 43.21 -10.10 4.03
CA LEU A 278 44.52 -9.62 3.55
C LEU A 278 45.35 -9.00 4.68
N ALA A 279 44.71 -8.23 5.57
CA ALA A 279 45.37 -7.67 6.74
C ALA A 279 45.86 -8.79 7.68
N GLN A 280 44.99 -9.76 7.98
CA GLN A 280 45.33 -10.92 8.81
C GLN A 280 46.46 -11.76 8.21
N TRP A 281 46.44 -11.98 6.88
CA TRP A 281 47.51 -12.68 6.17
C TRP A 281 48.86 -11.99 6.40
N LYS A 282 48.91 -10.66 6.24
CA LYS A 282 50.15 -9.91 6.38
C LYS A 282 50.63 -9.85 7.83
N THR A 283 49.74 -9.62 8.79
CA THR A 283 50.07 -9.68 10.23
C THR A 283 50.64 -11.06 10.61
N GLN A 284 50.02 -12.13 10.11
CA GLN A 284 50.47 -13.50 10.37
C GLN A 284 51.87 -13.74 9.77
N LEU A 285 52.10 -13.32 8.52
CA LEU A 285 53.40 -13.45 7.86
C LEU A 285 54.50 -12.66 8.59
N ILE A 286 54.22 -11.43 9.02
CA ILE A 286 55.15 -10.62 9.82
C ILE A 286 55.54 -11.36 11.10
N SER A 287 54.55 -11.87 11.84
CA SER A 287 54.79 -12.61 13.09
C SER A 287 55.63 -13.86 12.87
N ASP A 288 55.36 -14.63 11.82
CA ASP A 288 56.13 -15.84 11.51
C ASP A 288 57.57 -15.53 11.11
N LEU A 289 57.78 -14.49 10.29
CA LEU A 289 59.10 -14.02 9.90
C LEU A 289 59.93 -13.53 11.09
N GLN A 290 59.31 -12.81 12.03
CA GLN A 290 59.98 -12.33 13.24
C GLN A 290 60.37 -13.46 14.19
N ARG A 291 59.56 -14.52 14.28
CA ARG A 291 59.76 -15.62 15.23
C ARG A 291 60.80 -16.62 14.76
N VAL A 292 60.74 -17.03 13.50
CA VAL A 292 61.53 -18.16 12.96
C VAL A 292 62.41 -17.72 11.79
N GLY A 293 61.92 -16.77 10.98
CA GLY A 293 62.51 -16.43 9.70
C GLY A 293 62.34 -17.56 8.68
N VAL A 294 62.85 -17.35 7.47
CA VAL A 294 62.87 -18.33 6.38
C VAL A 294 64.29 -18.40 5.82
N ALA A 295 64.82 -19.60 5.65
CA ALA A 295 66.06 -19.82 4.91
C ALA A 295 65.74 -20.24 3.47
N GLY A 296 66.57 -19.83 2.52
CA GLY A 296 66.42 -20.15 1.09
C GLY A 296 66.56 -18.93 0.20
N ALA A 297 66.84 -19.18 -1.08
CA ALA A 297 67.02 -18.11 -2.06
C ALA A 297 65.72 -17.31 -2.26
N ILE A 298 65.78 -16.00 -2.07
CA ILE A 298 64.70 -15.04 -2.34
C ILE A 298 65.23 -14.02 -3.33
N THR A 299 64.56 -13.84 -4.46
CA THR A 299 64.97 -12.85 -5.47
C THR A 299 63.98 -11.69 -5.48
N ASP A 300 64.49 -10.46 -5.43
CA ASP A 300 63.68 -9.25 -5.58
C ASP A 300 63.36 -8.95 -7.07
N LEU A 301 62.49 -7.98 -7.31
CA LEU A 301 62.09 -7.59 -8.66
C LEU A 301 63.23 -6.97 -9.49
N LEU A 302 64.34 -6.59 -8.86
CA LEU A 302 65.55 -6.08 -9.53
C LEU A 302 66.56 -7.18 -9.85
N GLY A 303 66.28 -8.43 -9.47
CA GLY A 303 67.14 -9.59 -9.71
C GLY A 303 68.18 -9.86 -8.62
N THR A 304 68.14 -9.11 -7.50
CA THR A 304 69.06 -9.35 -6.37
C THR A 304 68.61 -10.57 -5.59
N THR A 305 69.53 -11.51 -5.33
CA THR A 305 69.24 -12.74 -4.57
C THR A 305 69.75 -12.64 -3.14
N TYR A 306 68.86 -13.00 -2.21
CA TYR A 306 69.05 -13.03 -0.76
C TYR A 306 69.01 -14.48 -0.28
N SER A 307 69.67 -14.79 0.83
CA SER A 307 69.78 -16.14 1.40
C SER A 307 68.63 -16.52 2.35
N GLY A 308 67.68 -15.60 2.58
CA GLY A 308 66.48 -15.84 3.38
C GLY A 308 65.83 -14.56 3.88
N ALA A 309 64.76 -14.68 4.66
CA ALA A 309 64.07 -13.58 5.34
C ALA A 309 64.25 -13.71 6.86
N ALA A 310 64.67 -12.63 7.51
CA ALA A 310 65.01 -12.60 8.94
C ALA A 310 63.90 -11.99 9.82
N GLY A 311 62.99 -11.23 9.23
CA GLY A 311 61.95 -10.50 9.96
C GLY A 311 61.18 -9.57 9.04
N ALA A 312 60.17 -8.88 9.57
CA ALA A 312 59.44 -7.86 8.84
C ALA A 312 58.76 -6.87 9.80
N THR A 313 58.32 -5.75 9.22
CA THR A 313 57.46 -4.74 9.82
C THR A 313 56.30 -4.47 8.86
N GLU A 314 55.38 -3.58 9.24
CA GLU A 314 54.29 -3.18 8.36
C GLU A 314 54.77 -2.58 7.03
N SER A 315 55.88 -1.86 6.99
CA SER A 315 56.35 -1.19 5.77
C SER A 315 57.45 -1.94 5.03
N ARG A 316 58.23 -2.79 5.73
CA ARG A 316 59.44 -3.40 5.17
C ARG A 316 59.62 -4.86 5.58
N ILE A 317 60.26 -5.63 4.71
CA ILE A 317 60.77 -6.98 4.99
C ILE A 317 62.29 -6.94 5.15
N VAL A 318 62.81 -7.69 6.12
CA VAL A 318 64.25 -7.81 6.40
C VAL A 318 64.76 -9.11 5.78
N LEU A 319 65.66 -9.00 4.81
CA LEU A 319 66.26 -10.13 4.09
C LEU A 319 67.71 -10.35 4.50
N ARG A 320 68.18 -11.60 4.44
CA ARG A 320 69.56 -11.99 4.72
C ARG A 320 70.39 -11.97 3.43
N SER A 321 71.55 -11.37 3.49
CA SER A 321 72.53 -11.33 2.40
C SER A 321 73.88 -11.88 2.88
N GLN A 322 74.82 -12.07 1.96
CA GLN A 322 76.20 -12.45 2.28
C GLN A 322 76.96 -11.39 3.12
N TYR A 323 76.43 -10.16 3.21
CA TYR A 323 77.06 -9.04 3.92
C TYR A 323 76.28 -8.58 5.17
N GLY A 324 75.25 -9.33 5.61
CA GLY A 324 74.36 -8.95 6.72
C GLY A 324 72.90 -8.91 6.31
N THR A 325 72.10 -8.02 6.90
CA THR A 325 70.67 -7.87 6.57
C THR A 325 70.38 -6.65 5.70
N ALA A 326 69.43 -6.78 4.77
CA ALA A 326 68.91 -5.68 3.96
C ALA A 326 67.42 -5.47 4.25
N GLU A 327 66.97 -4.22 4.32
CA GLU A 327 65.55 -3.90 4.42
C GLU A 327 65.00 -3.49 3.06
N LEU A 328 63.88 -4.10 2.65
CA LEU A 328 63.19 -3.78 1.40
C LEU A 328 61.74 -3.43 1.67
N GLU A 329 61.18 -2.54 0.85
CA GLU A 329 59.74 -2.37 0.78
C GLU A 329 59.09 -3.66 0.25
N TRP A 330 57.91 -3.99 0.77
CA TRP A 330 57.13 -5.15 0.31
C TRP A 330 56.91 -5.16 -1.21
N THR A 331 56.77 -3.97 -1.81
CA THR A 331 56.60 -3.75 -3.26
C THR A 331 57.78 -4.17 -4.11
N LYS A 332 58.96 -4.43 -3.51
CA LYS A 332 60.15 -4.92 -4.22
C LYS A 332 60.16 -6.43 -4.37
N LEU A 333 59.22 -7.14 -3.76
CA LEU A 333 59.05 -8.58 -3.93
C LEU A 333 57.84 -8.88 -4.81
N SER A 334 57.94 -9.90 -5.65
CA SER A 334 56.80 -10.35 -6.44
C SER A 334 55.72 -10.95 -5.53
N PRO A 335 54.42 -10.86 -5.90
CA PRO A 335 53.38 -11.55 -5.16
C PRO A 335 53.59 -13.07 -5.06
N ALA A 336 54.21 -13.70 -6.07
CA ALA A 336 54.53 -15.13 -6.04
C ALA A 336 55.59 -15.43 -4.98
N THR A 337 56.61 -14.59 -4.85
CA THR A 337 57.64 -14.68 -3.81
C THR A 337 57.01 -14.55 -2.43
N LEU A 338 56.13 -13.57 -2.23
CA LEU A 338 55.44 -13.36 -0.95
C LEU A 338 54.52 -14.53 -0.56
N LEU A 339 53.83 -15.12 -1.53
CA LEU A 339 53.01 -16.31 -1.31
C LEU A 339 53.88 -17.56 -1.02
N ALA A 340 55.00 -17.73 -1.71
CA ALA A 340 55.95 -18.80 -1.41
C ALA A 340 56.51 -18.68 0.02
N LEU A 341 56.81 -17.45 0.46
CA LEU A 341 57.21 -17.18 1.85
C LEU A 341 56.10 -17.55 2.84
N SER A 342 54.85 -17.11 2.61
CA SER A 342 53.75 -17.41 3.54
C SER A 342 53.43 -18.91 3.62
N THR A 343 53.50 -19.62 2.49
CA THR A 343 53.22 -21.05 2.42
C THR A 343 54.35 -21.92 3.01
N SER A 344 55.58 -21.40 3.12
CA SER A 344 56.69 -22.14 3.76
C SER A 344 56.42 -22.48 5.23
N PHE A 345 55.58 -21.69 5.90
CA PHE A 345 55.19 -21.85 7.29
C PHE A 345 54.09 -22.90 7.51
N PHE A 346 53.61 -23.59 6.46
CA PHE A 346 52.57 -24.63 6.63
C PHE A 346 53.09 -25.88 7.34
N ARG A 347 54.38 -26.22 7.20
CA ARG A 347 54.96 -27.48 7.72
C ARG A 347 54.94 -27.61 9.25
N GLY A 348 54.67 -26.53 9.97
CA GLY A 348 54.57 -26.52 11.43
C GLY A 348 53.16 -26.24 11.96
N ALA A 349 52.15 -26.25 11.10
CA ALA A 349 50.75 -26.00 11.46
C ALA A 349 49.88 -27.21 11.15
N GLU A 350 48.93 -27.52 12.02
CA GLU A 350 48.00 -28.64 11.87
C GLU A 350 46.55 -28.22 12.15
N GLY A 351 45.59 -29.02 11.68
CA GLY A 351 44.17 -28.85 11.94
C GLY A 351 43.64 -27.46 11.55
N ALA A 352 42.88 -26.82 12.44
CA ALA A 352 42.25 -25.53 12.18
C ALA A 352 43.26 -24.40 11.90
N ALA A 353 44.44 -24.43 12.53
CA ALA A 353 45.46 -23.40 12.31
C ALA A 353 46.08 -23.48 10.91
N LEU A 354 46.23 -24.70 10.36
CA LEU A 354 46.65 -24.90 8.98
C LEU A 354 45.57 -24.41 8.01
N ALA A 355 44.31 -24.74 8.27
CA ALA A 355 43.18 -24.30 7.45
C ALA A 355 43.07 -22.78 7.39
N ASP A 356 43.21 -22.09 8.52
CA ASP A 356 43.18 -20.62 8.59
C ASP A 356 44.35 -20.01 7.77
N ARG A 357 45.56 -20.58 7.87
CA ARG A 357 46.74 -20.14 7.09
C ARG A 357 46.58 -20.36 5.59
N GLN A 358 46.01 -21.49 5.20
CA GLN A 358 45.69 -21.80 3.80
C GLN A 358 44.66 -20.82 3.26
N TRP A 359 43.60 -20.53 4.02
CA TRP A 359 42.57 -19.56 3.65
C TRP A 359 43.13 -18.15 3.45
N LEU A 360 43.92 -17.65 4.41
CA LEU A 360 44.54 -16.33 4.31
C LEU A 360 45.50 -16.24 3.11
N SER A 361 46.26 -17.31 2.83
CA SER A 361 47.12 -17.39 1.65
C SER A 361 46.31 -17.49 0.35
N ALA A 362 45.14 -18.12 0.36
CA ALA A 362 44.20 -18.14 -0.76
C ALA A 362 43.64 -16.75 -1.06
N ALA A 363 43.23 -16.01 -0.02
CA ALA A 363 42.74 -14.64 -0.16
C ALA A 363 43.82 -13.71 -0.75
N PHE A 364 45.07 -13.84 -0.30
CA PHE A 364 46.20 -13.11 -0.88
C PHE A 364 46.49 -13.51 -2.33
N ALA A 365 46.56 -14.81 -2.62
CA ALA A 365 46.77 -15.32 -3.98
C ALA A 365 45.68 -14.81 -4.94
N HIS A 366 44.43 -14.80 -4.50
CA HIS A 366 43.31 -14.26 -5.27
C HIS A 366 43.48 -12.76 -5.56
N ALA A 367 43.79 -11.96 -4.53
CA ALA A 367 44.02 -10.52 -4.69
C ALA A 367 45.23 -10.20 -5.58
N ALA A 368 46.23 -11.08 -5.61
CA ALA A 368 47.43 -10.98 -6.44
C ALA A 368 47.24 -11.50 -7.88
N GLY A 369 46.04 -11.98 -8.25
CA GLY A 369 45.76 -12.53 -9.57
C GLY A 369 46.26 -13.97 -9.80
N GLN A 370 46.72 -14.66 -8.77
CA GLN A 370 47.17 -16.07 -8.82
C GLN A 370 45.99 -17.02 -8.61
N GLN A 371 45.05 -17.03 -9.56
CA GLN A 371 43.73 -17.66 -9.43
C GLN A 371 43.78 -19.18 -9.18
N ASP A 372 44.61 -19.91 -9.90
CA ASP A 372 44.73 -21.36 -9.71
C ASP A 372 45.26 -21.69 -8.31
N ARG A 373 46.26 -20.93 -7.87
CA ARG A 373 46.84 -21.11 -6.54
C ARG A 373 45.87 -20.72 -5.43
N ALA A 374 45.07 -19.68 -5.64
CA ALA A 374 44.01 -19.30 -4.73
C ALA A 374 42.96 -20.41 -4.58
N ARG A 375 42.56 -21.04 -5.69
CA ARG A 375 41.59 -22.15 -5.69
C ARG A 375 42.13 -23.35 -4.90
N GLU A 376 43.34 -23.79 -5.20
CA GLU A 376 43.98 -24.93 -4.51
C GLU A 376 44.05 -24.70 -2.99
N LEU A 377 44.52 -23.52 -2.57
CA LEU A 377 44.65 -23.19 -1.15
C LEU A 377 43.29 -23.07 -0.46
N ALA A 378 42.27 -22.54 -1.14
CA ALA A 378 40.91 -22.46 -0.61
C ALA A 378 40.26 -23.85 -0.47
N ASP A 379 40.49 -24.75 -1.43
CA ASP A 379 39.98 -26.13 -1.38
C ASP A 379 40.56 -26.89 -0.18
N GLU A 380 41.87 -26.78 0.06
CA GLU A 380 42.51 -27.40 1.23
C GLU A 380 42.03 -26.78 2.55
N ALA A 381 41.89 -25.45 2.61
CA ALA A 381 41.36 -24.77 3.78
C ALA A 381 39.93 -25.23 4.13
N ALA A 382 39.09 -25.41 3.11
CA ALA A 382 37.70 -25.86 3.25
C ALA A 382 37.55 -27.33 3.69
N LYS A 383 38.60 -28.16 3.53
CA LYS A 383 38.65 -29.51 4.11
C LYS A 383 38.90 -29.45 5.61
N GLY A 384 39.78 -28.55 6.06
CA GLY A 384 40.11 -28.39 7.48
C GLY A 384 39.09 -27.57 8.27
N LYS A 385 38.37 -26.64 7.63
CA LYS A 385 37.34 -25.80 8.26
C LYS A 385 36.16 -25.56 7.32
N PRO A 386 34.99 -26.21 7.55
CA PRO A 386 33.86 -26.16 6.62
C PRO A 386 33.30 -24.77 6.33
N GLN A 387 33.41 -23.82 7.28
CA GLN A 387 32.95 -22.43 7.10
C GLN A 387 33.56 -21.76 5.85
N TYR A 388 34.76 -22.16 5.45
CA TYR A 388 35.43 -21.60 4.28
C TYR A 388 34.76 -21.99 2.96
N ARG A 389 33.92 -23.04 2.93
CA ARG A 389 33.11 -23.38 1.76
C ARG A 389 32.11 -22.29 1.42
N ASP A 390 31.50 -21.69 2.44
CA ASP A 390 30.54 -20.61 2.27
C ASP A 390 31.25 -19.30 1.89
N ASP A 391 32.42 -19.05 2.51
CA ASP A 391 33.23 -17.86 2.26
C ASP A 391 33.88 -17.84 0.85
N ARG A 392 33.98 -18.98 0.13
CA ARG A 392 34.50 -19.04 -1.25
C ARG A 392 33.78 -18.10 -2.20
N ALA A 393 32.47 -17.94 -2.01
CA ALA A 393 31.65 -17.05 -2.83
C ALA A 393 32.11 -15.58 -2.70
N LEU A 394 32.63 -15.19 -1.53
CA LEU A 394 33.16 -13.84 -1.32
C LEU A 394 34.45 -13.63 -2.12
N LEU A 395 35.29 -14.66 -2.30
CA LEU A 395 36.48 -14.57 -3.15
C LEU A 395 36.19 -14.77 -4.65
N GLY A 396 34.92 -14.93 -5.07
CA GLY A 396 34.59 -15.17 -6.49
C GLY A 396 35.09 -16.52 -7.03
N LEU A 397 35.45 -17.46 -6.14
CA LEU A 397 35.87 -18.80 -6.51
C LEU A 397 34.63 -19.70 -6.68
N PRO A 398 34.59 -20.60 -7.69
CA PRO A 398 33.49 -21.55 -7.85
C PRO A 398 33.37 -22.44 -6.61
N ARG A 399 32.14 -22.86 -6.28
CA ARG A 399 31.82 -23.68 -5.10
C ARG A 399 32.40 -25.08 -5.19
#